data_AF-A0A165P8A7-F1
#
_entry.id   AF-A0A165P8A7-F1
#
_cell.length_a   1.000
_cell.length_b   1.000
_cell.length_c   1.000
_cell.angle_alpha   90.00
_cell.angle_beta   90.00
_cell.angle_gamma   90.00
#
_symmetry.space_group_name_H-M   'P 1'
#
loop_
_entity.id
_entity.type
_entity.pdbx_description
1 polymer ?
#
loop_
_entity_poly.entity_id
_entity_poly.type
_entity_poly.pdbx_seq_one_letter_code
_entity_poly.pdbx_strand_id
1 'polypeptide(L)'
;MSLNPVGGLGPEIVPLTRWAENSISAIYKAPKQDDFTHAFDAFIAEDAQITVNGKHLSRAQYKELLQGERALEQSASVSFLGAVEVPAHTKELEAVSRNVSAMIPSLMSLW
;
A
#
# COMPACT_ATOMS: atom_id res chain seq x y z
N MET A 1 7.46 14.17 38.21
CA MET A 1 8.17 13.58 37.06
C MET A 1 7.46 12.28 36.68
N SER A 2 6.71 12.26 35.58
CA SER A 2 6.20 11.02 34.99
C SER A 2 7.24 10.53 34.00
N LEU A 3 7.76 9.32 34.20
CA LEU A 3 8.64 8.67 33.24
C LEU A 3 7.76 8.09 32.13
N ASN A 4 7.82 8.66 30.93
CA ASN A 4 7.25 8.02 29.75
C ASN A 4 8.12 6.78 29.43
N PRO A 5 7.55 5.58 29.32
CA PRO A 5 8.32 4.42 28.89
C PRO A 5 8.76 4.63 27.44
N VAL A 6 10.08 4.79 27.24
CA VAL A 6 10.73 4.74 25.93
C VAL A 6 10.68 3.29 25.45
N GLY A 7 9.60 2.93 24.77
CA GLY A 7 9.39 1.58 24.24
C GLY A 7 8.69 1.64 22.89
N GLY A 8 9.46 1.57 21.80
CA GLY A 8 8.91 1.47 20.45
C GLY A 8 9.87 1.80 19.31
N LEU A 9 11.17 1.51 19.42
CA LEU A 9 12.08 1.59 18.28
C LEU A 9 12.05 0.27 17.50
N GLY A 10 10.91 -0.02 16.88
CA GLY A 10 10.78 -1.05 15.85
C GLY A 10 10.51 -0.39 14.50
N PRO A 11 10.84 -1.03 13.37
CA PRO A 11 10.46 -0.49 12.07
C PRO A 11 8.93 -0.36 11.98
N GLU A 12 8.45 0.83 11.61
CA GLU A 12 7.05 1.01 11.28
C GLU A 12 6.76 0.22 10.00
N ILE A 13 5.89 -0.79 10.09
CA ILE A 13 5.41 -1.52 8.92
C ILE A 13 4.30 -0.70 8.28
N VAL A 14 4.61 -0.02 7.17
CA VAL A 14 3.65 0.76 6.41
C VAL A 14 2.72 -0.20 5.64
N PRO A 15 1.39 -0.09 5.77
CA PRO A 15 0.45 -0.88 4.98
C PRO A 15 0.71 -0.71 3.48
N LEU A 16 0.60 -1.79 2.70
CA LEU A 16 0.90 -1.75 1.27
C LEU A 16 0.00 -0.75 0.54
N THR A 17 -1.28 -0.68 0.93
CA THR A 17 -2.22 0.32 0.40
C THR A 17 -1.70 1.73 0.60
N ARG A 18 -1.31 2.07 1.84
CA ARG A 18 -0.79 3.40 2.18
C ARG A 18 0.49 3.72 1.40
N TRP A 19 1.41 2.77 1.32
CA TRP A 19 2.65 2.95 0.56
C TRP A 19 2.38 3.18 -0.94
N ALA A 20 1.48 2.39 -1.54
CA ALA A 20 1.15 2.52 -2.95
C ALA A 20 0.42 3.85 -3.25
N GLU A 21 -0.60 4.20 -2.47
CA GLU A 21 -1.36 5.45 -2.65
C GLU A 21 -0.47 6.69 -2.54
N ASN A 22 0.43 6.70 -1.55
CA ASN A 22 1.39 7.78 -1.37
C ASN A 22 2.37 7.88 -2.55
N SER A 23 2.88 6.75 -3.02
CA SER A 23 3.86 6.72 -4.12
C SER A 23 3.24 7.16 -5.44
N ILE A 24 2.04 6.66 -5.76
CA ILE A 24 1.28 7.08 -6.94
C ILE A 24 0.95 8.57 -6.85
N SER A 25 0.47 9.04 -5.69
CA SER A 25 0.19 10.46 -5.47
C SER A 25 1.42 11.33 -5.67
N ALA A 26 2.59 10.90 -5.18
CA ALA A 26 3.84 11.64 -5.33
C ALA A 26 4.25 11.80 -6.79
N ILE A 27 4.08 10.75 -7.61
CA ILE A 27 4.35 10.81 -9.06
C ILE A 27 3.45 11.86 -9.71
N TYR A 28 2.12 11.73 -9.56
CA TYR A 28 1.15 12.59 -10.27
C TYR A 28 1.14 14.04 -9.77
N LYS A 29 1.35 14.26 -8.47
CA LYS A 29 1.32 15.61 -7.85
C LYS A 29 2.68 16.31 -7.82
N ALA A 30 3.75 15.68 -8.34
CA ALA A 30 5.07 16.30 -8.40
C ALA A 30 5.01 17.65 -9.14
N PRO A 31 5.41 18.77 -8.53
CA PRO A 31 5.28 20.08 -9.16
C PRO A 31 6.42 20.39 -10.13
N LYS A 32 7.58 19.75 -9.95
CA LYS A 32 8.76 19.93 -10.81
C LYS A 32 9.21 18.60 -11.41
N GLN A 33 10.02 18.71 -12.46
CA GLN A 33 10.59 17.55 -13.14
C GLN A 33 11.49 16.70 -12.23
N ASP A 34 12.25 17.35 -11.33
CA ASP A 34 13.12 16.66 -10.37
C ASP A 34 12.30 15.91 -9.32
N ASP A 35 11.22 16.52 -8.82
CA ASP A 35 10.30 15.88 -7.87
C ASP A 35 9.63 14.64 -8.50
N PHE A 36 9.24 14.74 -9.77
CA PHE A 36 8.70 13.61 -10.53
C PHE A 36 9.73 12.51 -10.70
N THR A 37 10.97 12.87 -11.07
CA THR A 37 12.06 11.91 -11.22
C THR A 37 12.32 11.16 -9.94
N HIS A 38 12.43 11.88 -8.82
CA HIS A 38 12.62 11.28 -7.50
C HIS A 38 11.45 10.37 -7.11
N ALA A 39 10.21 10.80 -7.32
CA ALA A 39 9.02 9.99 -7.01
C ALA A 39 8.94 8.71 -7.87
N PHE A 40 9.26 8.81 -9.16
CA PHE A 40 9.33 7.66 -10.06
C PHE A 40 10.43 6.69 -9.61
N ASP A 41 11.60 7.21 -9.24
CA ASP A 41 12.74 6.39 -8.83
C ASP A 41 12.53 5.70 -7.48
N ALA A 42 11.79 6.31 -6.56
CA ALA A 42 11.39 5.70 -5.31
C ALA A 42 10.33 4.60 -5.46
N PHE A 43 9.53 4.62 -6.54
CA PHE A 43 8.42 3.69 -6.73
C PHE A 43 8.72 2.54 -7.69
N ILE A 44 9.38 2.82 -8.82
CA ILE A 44 9.66 1.83 -9.87
C ILE A 44 11.08 1.29 -9.67
N ALA A 45 11.18 -0.01 -9.39
CA ALA A 45 12.47 -0.70 -9.24
C ALA A 45 13.38 -0.52 -10.46
N GLU A 46 14.70 -0.52 -10.25
CA GLU A 46 15.70 -0.31 -11.32
C GLU A 46 15.61 -1.38 -12.42
N ASP A 47 15.31 -2.62 -12.05
CA ASP A 47 15.22 -3.80 -12.91
C ASP A 47 13.76 -4.23 -13.23
N ALA A 48 12.81 -3.31 -13.02
CA ALA A 48 11.39 -3.57 -13.23
C ALA A 48 11.08 -4.06 -14.66
N GLN A 49 10.31 -5.15 -14.74
CA GLN A 49 9.77 -5.66 -16.00
C GLN A 49 8.45 -4.97 -16.31
N ILE A 50 8.48 -4.02 -17.25
CA ILE A 50 7.34 -3.13 -17.52
C ILE A 50 6.65 -3.56 -18.81
N THR A 51 5.33 -3.78 -18.71
CA THR A 51 4.47 -4.07 -19.86
C THR A 51 3.30 -3.10 -19.87
N VAL A 52 3.13 -2.36 -20.97
CA VAL A 52 2.00 -1.43 -21.16
C VAL A 52 1.27 -1.84 -22.42
N ASN A 53 -0.03 -2.17 -22.31
CA ASN A 53 -0.87 -2.61 -23.42
C ASN A 53 -0.23 -3.74 -24.27
N GLY A 54 0.41 -4.70 -23.61
CA GLY A 54 1.08 -5.84 -24.25
C GLY A 54 2.46 -5.53 -24.85
N LYS A 55 2.96 -4.29 -24.76
CA LYS A 55 4.30 -3.92 -25.21
C LYS A 55 5.25 -3.85 -24.03
N HIS A 56 6.43 -4.47 -24.17
CA HIS A 56 7.51 -4.31 -23.22
C HIS A 56 8.16 -2.94 -23.40
N LEU A 57 8.25 -2.19 -22.30
CA LEU A 57 8.93 -0.90 -22.26
C LEU A 57 10.16 -1.00 -21.36
N SER A 58 11.21 -0.27 -21.72
CA SER A 58 12.25 0.03 -20.76
C SER A 58 11.71 0.95 -19.67
N ARG A 59 12.36 0.92 -18.50
CA ARG A 59 12.07 1.83 -17.40
C ARG A 59 12.13 3.31 -17.81
N ALA A 60 13.09 3.67 -18.66
CA ALA A 60 13.21 5.03 -19.20
C ALA A 60 12.03 5.39 -20.11
N GLN A 61 11.63 4.48 -21.03
CA GLN A 61 10.48 4.69 -21.90
C GLN A 61 9.17 4.85 -21.11
N TYR A 62 9.01 4.07 -20.04
CA TYR A 62 7.85 4.20 -19.17
C TYR A 62 7.83 5.51 -18.39
N LYS A 63 9.00 5.98 -17.92
CA LYS A 63 9.14 7.29 -17.28
C LYS A 63 8.74 8.44 -18.21
N GLU A 64 9.22 8.40 -19.46
CA GLU A 64 8.85 9.39 -20.49
C GLU A 64 7.35 9.38 -20.79
N LEU A 65 6.75 8.19 -20.87
CA LEU A 65 5.31 8.03 -21.06
C LEU A 65 4.51 8.72 -19.92
N LEU A 66 4.83 8.39 -18.66
CA LEU A 66 4.16 9.00 -17.50
C LEU A 66 4.38 10.51 -17.41
N GLN A 67 5.57 10.99 -17.78
CA GLN A 67 5.85 12.42 -17.83
C GLN A 67 4.98 13.14 -18.86
N GLY A 68 4.84 12.54 -20.06
CA GLY A 68 3.98 13.07 -21.12
C GLY A 68 2.52 13.15 -20.70
N GLU A 69 2.00 12.12 -20.04
CA GLU A 69 0.63 12.09 -19.51
C GLU A 69 0.42 13.18 -18.44
N ARG A 70 1.36 13.34 -17.50
CA ARG A 70 1.31 14.38 -16.45
C ARG A 70 1.38 15.79 -16.98
N ALA A 71 2.20 16.07 -17.99
CA ALA A 71 2.46 17.42 -18.47
C ALA A 71 1.18 18.12 -18.99
N LEU A 72 0.15 17.34 -19.31
CA LEU A 72 -1.17 17.84 -19.72
C LEU A 72 -2.03 18.32 -18.55
N GLU A 73 -1.64 18.03 -17.31
CA GLU A 73 -2.41 18.35 -16.10
C GLU A 73 -1.73 19.46 -15.27
N GLN A 74 -2.26 20.69 -15.35
CA GLN A 74 -1.76 21.85 -14.60
C GLN A 74 -1.98 21.71 -13.07
N SER A 75 -2.90 20.85 -12.65
CA SER A 75 -3.18 20.52 -11.26
C SER A 75 -3.82 19.14 -11.17
N ALA A 76 -3.02 18.10 -10.94
CA ALA A 76 -3.52 16.74 -10.81
C ALA A 76 -4.25 16.54 -9.47
N SER A 77 -5.48 16.03 -9.53
CA SER A 77 -6.18 15.48 -8.37
C SER A 77 -6.12 13.96 -8.43
N VAL A 78 -5.71 13.33 -7.33
CA VAL A 78 -5.63 11.86 -7.23
C VAL A 78 -6.64 11.41 -6.19
N SER A 79 -7.57 10.55 -6.61
CA SER A 79 -8.59 9.92 -5.75
C SER A 79 -8.52 8.41 -5.92
N PHE A 80 -8.51 7.69 -4.80
CA PHE A 80 -8.56 6.23 -4.79
C PHE A 80 -9.99 5.83 -4.41
N LEU A 81 -10.74 5.27 -5.37
CA LEU A 81 -12.15 4.91 -5.15
C LEU A 81 -12.32 3.61 -4.35
N GLY A 82 -11.24 2.85 -4.21
CA GLY A 82 -11.16 1.64 -3.41
C GLY A 82 -9.76 1.06 -3.51
N ALA A 83 -9.28 0.49 -2.40
CA ALA A 83 -8.04 -0.25 -2.34
C ALA A 83 -8.26 -1.53 -1.54
N VAL A 84 -7.70 -2.63 -2.03
CA VAL A 84 -7.77 -3.94 -1.38
C VAL A 84 -6.35 -4.42 -1.18
N GLU A 85 -5.98 -4.65 0.07
CA GLU A 85 -4.72 -5.30 0.42
C GLU A 85 -4.98 -6.68 1.03
N VAL A 86 -4.11 -7.64 0.70
CA VAL A 86 -4.07 -8.94 1.37
C VAL A 86 -2.99 -8.85 2.44
N PRO A 87 -3.34 -9.00 3.74
CA PRO A 87 -2.34 -9.00 4.80
C PRO A 87 -1.30 -10.09 4.56
N ALA A 88 -0.02 -9.74 4.72
CA ALA A 88 1.10 -10.65 4.51
C ALA A 88 1.10 -11.87 5.46
N HIS A 89 0.25 -11.89 6.50
CA HIS A 89 0.13 -12.98 7.46
C HIS A 89 -1.32 -13.50 7.47
N THR A 90 -1.62 -14.41 6.55
CA THR A 90 -2.90 -15.15 6.52
C THR A 90 -2.79 -16.56 7.12
N LYS A 91 -1.71 -16.86 7.84
CA LYS A 91 -1.61 -18.07 8.66
C LYS A 91 -1.13 -17.68 10.05
N GLU A 92 -1.88 -18.14 11.06
CA GLU A 92 -1.61 -18.02 12.50
C GLU A 92 -2.28 -16.85 13.27
N LEU A 93 -3.60 -16.71 13.12
CA LEU A 93 -4.48 -16.18 14.19
C LEU A 93 -5.74 -17.04 14.41
N GLU A 94 -5.68 -18.34 14.08
CA GLU A 94 -6.71 -19.33 14.47
C GLU A 94 -6.41 -20.03 15.82
N ALA A 95 -5.30 -19.69 16.50
CA ALA A 95 -4.90 -20.35 17.75
C ALA A 95 -5.21 -19.55 19.04
N VAL A 96 -5.59 -18.27 18.96
CA VAL A 96 -5.80 -17.42 20.16
C VAL A 96 -7.14 -16.69 20.10
N SER A 97 -8.25 -17.42 19.91
CA SER A 97 -9.59 -16.87 20.19
C SER A 97 -10.67 -17.92 20.53
N ARG A 98 -10.30 -19.11 21.03
CA ARG A 98 -11.29 -20.06 21.59
C ARG A 98 -11.06 -20.39 23.06
N ASN A 99 -10.54 -19.43 23.82
CA ASN A 99 -10.56 -19.46 25.28
C ASN A 99 -11.24 -18.19 25.83
N VAL A 100 -12.52 -18.00 25.49
CA VAL A 100 -13.44 -17.27 26.39
C VAL A 100 -14.80 -17.98 26.37
N SER A 101 -15.15 -18.49 27.55
CA SER A 101 -16.47 -18.94 28.01
C SER A 101 -17.17 -20.08 27.28
N ALA A 102 -17.08 -21.25 27.92
CA ALA A 102 -18.18 -22.18 28.04
C ALA A 102 -19.52 -21.44 28.28
N MET A 103 -20.44 -21.57 27.34
CA MET A 103 -21.86 -21.47 27.62
C MET A 103 -22.50 -22.67 26.94
N ILE A 104 -22.72 -23.71 27.74
CA ILE A 104 -23.46 -24.91 27.38
C ILE A 104 -24.94 -24.51 27.35
N PRO A 105 -25.68 -24.55 26.22
CA PRO A 105 -27.11 -24.79 26.30
C PRO A 105 -27.29 -26.29 26.53
N SER A 106 -27.80 -26.61 27.70
CA SER A 106 -28.17 -27.96 28.12
C SER A 106 -29.03 -28.66 27.06
N LEU A 107 -28.78 -29.95 26.89
CA LEU A 107 -29.62 -30.88 26.12
C LEU A 107 -31.06 -30.95 26.69
N MET A 108 -31.99 -31.27 25.77
CA MET A 108 -33.29 -31.94 25.96
C MET A 108 -34.50 -31.12 26.43
N SER A 109 -35.54 -31.07 25.57
CA SER A 109 -36.75 -31.88 25.81
C SER A 109 -37.61 -32.04 24.56
N LEU A 110 -38.13 -33.25 24.42
CA LEU A 110 -39.08 -33.72 23.42
C LEU A 110 -40.35 -32.86 23.38
N TRP A 111 -40.88 -32.61 22.19
CA TRP A 111 -42.19 -33.03 21.69
C TRP A 111 -42.13 -33.10 20.16
#